data_AF-A0ABD6E123-F1
#
_entry.id   AF-A0ABD6E123-F1
#
_cell.length_a   1.000
_cell.length_b   1.000
_cell.length_c   1.000
_cell.angle_alpha   90.00
_cell.angle_beta   90.00
_cell.angle_gamma   90.00
#
_symmetry.space_group_name_H-M   'P 1'
#
loop_
_entity.id
_entity.type
_entity.pdbx_description
1 polymer ?
#
loop_
_entity_poly.entity_id
_entity_poly.type
_entity_poly.pdbx_seq_one_letter_code
_entity_poly.pdbx_strand_id
1 'polypeptide(L)'
;MKILNKLFNFKNNSNFKRSKKWEQELNKCIRCGYCYELCPLFKSYNWESDTPRGKLLLIYGMITGEIEPNQEIVEKIFQCFYCKNCSDNCSAGVPVTEILSDARADLIEQGFEVEGTIVKIDEEICSVCGICLSLCKYDALSIDESDKDKHRVVVDKIECRGCGLCLSACPSEAISQKKGCEITLPELHEKVKEILSEGEKKLIVFACNWSLFPGMQLSESPALIKTPYGVIVSMCSGRVAPELVLNAFEEGAWGVMVAGCPPEECDHDGNYKTKRRLLLLKNVLKELNINPNRIRLEWFSTGESAKLSRAIDNFLKDLEKIGPINKMEEKKLEAKI
;
A
#
# COMPACT_ATOMS: atom_id res chain seq x y z
N MET A 1 -13.33 14.36 49.09
CA MET A 1 -11.95 14.24 48.58
C MET A 1 -11.46 12.81 48.32
N LYS A 2 -11.99 11.75 48.97
CA LYS A 2 -11.60 10.34 48.71
C LYS A 2 -12.38 9.59 47.62
N ILE A 3 -13.45 10.17 47.08
CA ILE A 3 -14.31 9.53 46.05
C ILE A 3 -13.90 9.93 44.62
N LEU A 4 -13.21 11.07 44.45
CA LEU A 4 -12.71 11.53 43.14
C LEU A 4 -11.43 10.80 42.68
N ASN A 5 -10.62 10.27 43.61
CA ASN A 5 -9.43 9.47 43.27
C ASN A 5 -9.74 8.06 42.75
N LYS A 6 -11.02 7.66 42.67
CA LYS A 6 -11.43 6.34 42.18
C LYS A 6 -11.80 6.33 40.69
N LEU A 7 -11.97 7.51 40.07
CA LEU A 7 -12.37 7.65 38.66
C LEU A 7 -11.18 7.84 37.71
N PHE A 8 -10.01 8.23 38.21
CA PHE A 8 -8.79 8.45 37.43
C PHE A 8 -7.59 7.79 38.09
N ASN A 9 -7.72 6.49 38.38
CA ASN A 9 -6.59 5.69 38.85
C ASN A 9 -5.79 5.21 37.64
N PHE A 10 -5.17 6.16 36.91
CA PHE A 10 -4.19 5.85 35.87
C PHE A 10 -2.95 5.28 36.56
N LYS A 11 -2.97 3.98 36.81
CA LYS A 11 -1.81 3.24 37.28
C LYS A 11 -0.73 3.39 36.21
N ASN A 12 0.49 3.67 36.64
CA ASN A 12 1.69 3.53 35.82
C ASN A 12 1.63 2.16 35.11
N ASN A 13 1.26 2.15 33.83
CA ASN A 13 0.96 0.90 33.14
C ASN A 13 2.29 0.19 32.90
N SER A 14 2.53 -0.93 33.60
CA SER A 14 3.77 -1.71 33.50
C SER A 14 3.89 -2.49 32.18
N ASN A 15 2.88 -2.38 31.32
CA ASN A 15 2.66 -3.28 30.20
C ASN A 15 3.38 -2.86 28.91
N PHE A 16 3.84 -1.61 28.80
CA PHE A 16 4.65 -1.11 27.69
C PHE A 16 6.13 -1.11 28.05
N LYS A 17 6.81 -2.24 27.83
CA LYS A 17 8.22 -2.42 28.22
C LYS A 17 9.17 -1.74 27.25
N ARG A 18 8.91 -1.84 25.95
CA ARG A 18 9.77 -1.28 24.90
C ARG A 18 9.45 0.18 24.66
N SER A 19 8.17 0.53 24.63
CA SER A 19 7.69 1.84 24.20
C SER A 19 8.00 2.95 25.19
N LYS A 20 8.16 2.63 26.49
CA LYS A 20 8.48 3.63 27.52
C LYS A 20 9.76 4.42 27.25
N LYS A 21 10.76 3.83 26.59
CA LYS A 21 12.01 4.53 26.26
C LYS A 21 11.79 5.71 25.30
N TRP A 22 10.67 5.75 24.58
CA TRP A 22 10.35 6.77 23.59
C TRP A 22 9.63 7.99 24.15
N GLU A 23 9.31 8.05 25.45
CA GLU A 23 8.55 9.15 26.06
C GLU A 23 9.15 10.53 25.74
N GLN A 24 10.47 10.67 25.83
CA GLN A 24 11.15 11.92 25.50
C GLN A 24 11.10 12.26 24.00
N GLU A 25 11.19 11.26 23.12
CA GLU A 25 11.09 11.46 21.67
C GLU A 25 9.67 11.88 21.27
N LEU A 26 8.65 11.27 21.88
CA LEU A 26 7.24 11.63 21.68
C LEU A 26 6.96 13.09 22.07
N ASN A 27 7.61 13.58 23.13
CA ASN A 27 7.49 14.96 23.62
C ASN A 27 8.14 16.01 22.68
N LYS A 28 8.95 15.61 21.70
CA LYS A 28 9.53 16.55 20.71
C LYS A 28 8.52 17.02 19.66
N CYS A 29 7.37 16.34 19.54
CA CYS A 29 6.38 16.64 18.50
C CYS A 29 5.82 18.08 18.63
N ILE A 30 6.24 18.97 17.73
CA ILE A 30 5.72 20.36 17.64
C ILE A 30 4.39 20.48 16.90
N ARG A 31 3.78 19.34 16.52
CA ARG A 31 2.46 19.26 15.86
C ARG A 31 2.34 20.04 14.53
N CYS A 32 3.43 20.18 13.78
CA CYS A 32 3.49 20.93 12.51
C CYS A 32 2.62 20.37 11.36
N GLY A 33 2.33 19.06 11.35
CA GLY A 33 1.44 18.44 10.35
C GLY A 33 2.12 17.82 9.12
N TYR A 34 3.44 17.90 8.96
CA TYR A 34 4.12 17.31 7.79
C TYR A 34 3.97 15.79 7.68
N CYS A 35 3.94 15.09 8.80
CA CYS A 35 3.70 13.64 8.83
C CYS A 35 2.24 13.26 8.49
N TYR A 36 1.31 14.21 8.56
CA TYR A 36 -0.13 14.02 8.34
C TYR A 36 -0.49 14.18 6.86
N GLU A 37 -0.02 15.27 6.22
CA GLU A 37 -0.46 15.71 4.89
C GLU A 37 -0.29 14.63 3.82
N LEU A 38 0.70 13.76 4.04
CA LEU A 38 1.25 12.83 3.06
C LEU A 38 1.00 11.37 3.43
N CYS A 39 0.22 11.14 4.47
CA CYS A 39 -0.13 9.80 4.91
C CYS A 39 -1.21 9.21 4.00
N PRO A 40 -0.97 8.08 3.31
CA PRO A 40 -1.98 7.45 2.47
C PRO A 40 -3.19 6.99 3.28
N LEU A 41 -2.99 6.53 4.52
CA LEU A 41 -4.08 6.07 5.38
C LEU A 41 -5.02 7.20 5.81
N PHE A 42 -4.47 8.39 6.08
CA PHE A 42 -5.33 9.52 6.41
C PHE A 42 -6.23 9.91 5.23
N LYS A 43 -5.74 9.76 4.00
CA LYS A 43 -6.55 10.05 2.81
C LYS A 43 -7.72 9.08 2.66
N SER A 44 -7.53 7.80 3.01
CA SER A 44 -8.60 6.80 2.96
C SER A 44 -9.60 6.92 4.12
N TYR A 45 -9.13 7.20 5.35
CA TYR A 45 -10.00 7.19 6.53
C TYR A 45 -10.46 8.58 7.02
N ASN A 46 -9.78 9.66 6.60
CA ASN A 46 -10.04 11.05 6.92
C ASN A 46 -10.19 11.36 8.43
N TRP A 47 -9.47 10.61 9.27
CA TRP A 47 -9.54 10.74 10.72
C TRP A 47 -8.14 10.82 11.34
N GLU A 48 -7.95 11.77 12.27
CA GLU A 48 -6.63 12.13 12.80
C GLU A 48 -5.92 10.95 13.47
N SER A 49 -6.65 10.04 14.12
CA SER A 49 -6.05 8.88 14.82
C SER A 49 -5.46 7.84 13.86
N ASP A 50 -5.77 7.90 12.57
CA ASP A 50 -5.17 7.06 11.52
C ASP A 50 -3.88 7.67 10.95
N THR A 51 -3.53 8.88 11.38
CA THR A 51 -2.32 9.57 10.94
C THR A 51 -1.11 9.14 11.78
N PRO A 52 0.12 9.39 11.31
CA PRO A 52 1.32 9.12 12.09
C PRO A 52 1.34 9.91 13.41
N ARG A 53 0.99 11.20 13.40
CA ARG A 53 0.90 12.02 14.62
C ARG A 53 -0.15 11.50 15.58
N GLY A 54 -1.34 11.18 15.09
CA GLY A 54 -2.42 10.62 15.90
C GLY A 54 -1.98 9.35 16.61
N LYS A 55 -1.29 8.45 15.90
CA LYS A 55 -0.75 7.21 16.49
C LYS A 55 0.32 7.47 17.54
N LEU A 56 1.20 8.44 17.32
CA LEU A 56 2.16 8.85 18.35
C LEU A 56 1.45 9.37 19.60
N LEU A 57 0.36 10.12 19.45
CA LEU A 57 -0.46 10.58 20.59
C LEU A 57 -1.14 9.42 21.31
N LEU A 58 -1.70 8.45 20.57
CA LEU A 58 -2.29 7.24 21.17
C LEU A 58 -1.24 6.45 21.94
N ILE A 59 -0.06 6.25 21.35
CA ILE A 59 1.07 5.56 22.00
C ILE A 59 1.48 6.32 23.25
N TYR A 60 1.64 7.65 23.17
CA TYR A 60 1.96 8.48 24.31
C TYR A 60 0.95 8.31 25.45
N GLY A 61 -0.35 8.42 25.16
CA GLY A 61 -1.40 8.20 26.16
C GLY A 61 -1.40 6.79 26.74
N MET A 62 -1.08 5.76 25.94
CA MET A 62 -0.96 4.39 26.43
C MET A 62 0.27 4.18 27.33
N ILE A 63 1.41 4.80 27.02
CA ILE A 63 2.62 4.67 27.86
C ILE A 63 2.51 5.46 29.16
N THR A 64 1.84 6.62 29.16
CA THR A 64 1.60 7.43 30.38
C THR A 64 0.44 6.89 31.21
N GLY A 65 -0.35 5.98 30.63
CA GLY A 65 -1.52 5.38 31.25
C GLY A 65 -2.79 6.20 31.08
N GLU A 66 -2.77 7.39 30.47
CA GLU A 66 -3.95 8.22 30.19
C GLU A 66 -4.98 7.55 29.26
N ILE A 67 -4.55 6.58 28.46
CA ILE A 67 -5.38 5.81 27.52
C ILE A 67 -5.16 4.32 27.79
N GLU A 68 -6.24 3.60 28.07
CA GLU A 68 -6.19 2.13 28.11
C GLU A 68 -6.24 1.56 26.68
N PRO A 69 -5.34 0.62 26.31
CA PRO A 69 -5.37 -0.01 25.00
C PRO A 69 -6.66 -0.82 24.82
N ASN A 70 -7.27 -0.69 23.65
CA ASN A 70 -8.41 -1.49 23.23
C ASN A 70 -8.23 -1.91 21.76
N GLN A 71 -9.08 -2.83 21.30
CA GLN A 71 -8.97 -3.42 19.97
C GLN A 71 -9.00 -2.37 18.83
N GLU A 72 -9.79 -1.31 18.97
CA GLU A 72 -9.89 -0.25 17.97
C GLU A 72 -8.59 0.56 17.88
N ILE A 73 -8.02 0.95 19.03
CA ILE A 73 -6.75 1.68 19.08
C ILE A 73 -5.63 0.81 18.50
N VAL A 74 -5.56 -0.45 18.92
CA VAL A 74 -4.53 -1.39 18.45
C VAL A 74 -4.60 -1.53 16.94
N GLU A 75 -5.79 -1.71 16.39
CA GLU A 75 -5.99 -1.80 14.94
C GLU A 75 -5.42 -0.58 14.20
N LYS A 76 -5.64 0.63 14.73
CA LYS A 76 -5.07 1.86 14.16
C LYS A 76 -3.54 1.90 14.21
N ILE A 77 -2.92 1.43 15.30
CA ILE A 77 -1.45 1.31 15.38
C ILE A 77 -0.90 0.34 14.31
N PHE A 78 -1.64 -0.73 14.04
CA PHE A 78 -1.28 -1.73 13.04
C PHE A 78 -1.59 -1.33 11.59
N GLN A 79 -2.39 -0.28 11.39
CA GLN A 79 -2.52 0.36 10.08
C GLN A 79 -1.29 1.24 9.80
N CYS A 80 -0.18 0.71 9.33
CA CYS A 80 0.95 1.52 8.87
C CYS A 80 1.78 0.71 7.89
N PHE A 81 2.03 1.29 6.72
CA PHE A 81 2.80 0.67 5.65
C PHE A 81 4.31 0.88 5.74
N TYR A 82 4.80 1.51 6.82
CA TYR A 82 6.23 1.78 6.98
C TYR A 82 6.88 2.50 5.80
N CYS A 83 6.17 3.43 5.15
CA CYS A 83 6.76 4.20 4.05
C CYS A 83 7.79 5.24 4.49
N LYS A 84 8.03 5.36 5.80
CA LYS A 84 9.01 6.27 6.46
C LYS A 84 8.83 7.77 6.21
N ASN A 85 7.91 8.17 5.34
CA ASN A 85 7.60 9.55 5.04
C ASN A 85 7.45 10.45 6.28
N CYS A 86 6.71 9.96 7.28
CA CYS A 86 6.50 10.67 8.54
C CYS A 86 7.78 10.90 9.35
N SER A 87 8.70 9.93 9.36
CA SER A 87 10.01 10.04 10.01
C SER A 87 10.92 10.98 9.23
N ASP A 88 10.99 10.82 7.91
CA ASP A 88 11.91 11.58 7.04
C ASP A 88 11.53 13.07 6.92
N ASN A 89 10.25 13.42 7.03
CA ASN A 89 9.77 14.82 6.99
C ASN A 89 9.47 15.39 8.39
N CYS A 90 9.86 14.68 9.45
CA CYS A 90 9.67 15.19 10.80
C CYS A 90 10.67 16.31 11.09
N SER A 91 10.21 17.56 11.15
CA SER A 91 11.06 18.71 11.52
C SER A 91 11.64 18.61 12.94
N ALA A 92 11.03 17.81 13.81
CA ALA A 92 11.48 17.54 15.17
C ALA A 92 12.36 16.29 15.30
N GLY A 93 12.57 15.54 14.21
CA GLY A 93 13.40 14.33 14.19
C GLY A 93 12.83 13.14 14.98
N VAL A 94 11.51 13.05 15.12
CA VAL A 94 10.86 11.94 15.84
C VAL A 94 10.96 10.65 15.00
N PRO A 95 11.53 9.54 15.53
CA PRO A 95 11.67 8.28 14.80
C PRO A 95 10.36 7.48 14.82
N VAL A 96 9.39 7.92 14.01
CA VAL A 96 8.00 7.43 14.05
C VAL A 96 7.89 5.93 13.81
N THR A 97 8.63 5.41 12.84
CA THR A 97 8.61 4.00 12.42
C THR A 97 9.15 3.06 13.50
N GLU A 98 10.16 3.49 14.22
CA GLU A 98 10.80 2.76 15.31
C GLU A 98 9.88 2.74 16.54
N ILE A 99 9.27 3.88 16.87
CA ILE A 99 8.26 3.98 17.93
C ILE A 99 7.08 3.06 17.63
N LEU A 100 6.57 3.05 16.40
CA LEU A 100 5.48 2.16 15.99
C LEU A 100 5.87 0.69 16.13
N SER A 101 7.10 0.31 15.79
CA SER A 101 7.54 -1.10 15.87
C SER A 101 7.58 -1.59 17.32
N ASP A 102 8.11 -0.78 18.24
CA ASP A 102 8.12 -1.11 19.67
C ASP A 102 6.72 -1.12 20.28
N ALA A 103 5.85 -0.19 19.87
CA ALA A 103 4.46 -0.17 20.32
C ALA A 103 3.69 -1.41 19.85
N ARG A 104 3.89 -1.84 18.60
CA ARG A 104 3.31 -3.07 18.07
C ARG A 104 3.77 -4.30 18.85
N ALA A 105 5.06 -4.39 19.15
CA ALA A 105 5.62 -5.49 19.93
C ALA A 105 5.01 -5.55 21.34
N ASP A 106 4.91 -4.42 22.03
CA ASP A 106 4.28 -4.36 23.36
C ASP A 106 2.79 -4.73 23.32
N LEU A 107 2.06 -4.37 22.25
CA LEU A 107 0.65 -4.72 22.08
C LEU A 107 0.43 -6.21 21.76
N ILE A 108 1.30 -6.81 20.94
CA ILE A 108 1.26 -8.25 20.66
C ILE A 108 1.54 -9.06 21.94
N GLU A 109 2.53 -8.65 22.73
CA GLU A 109 2.84 -9.32 24.02
C GLU A 109 1.69 -9.24 25.04
N GLN A 110 0.85 -8.21 24.94
CA GLN A 110 -0.35 -8.07 25.76
C GLN A 110 -1.51 -8.96 25.28
N GLY A 111 -1.34 -9.68 24.17
CA GLY A 111 -2.31 -10.66 23.66
C GLY A 111 -3.39 -10.07 22.76
N PHE A 112 -3.19 -8.86 22.23
CA PHE A 112 -4.13 -8.31 21.25
C PHE A 112 -4.02 -9.03 19.91
N GLU A 113 -5.18 -9.28 19.29
CA GLU A 113 -5.24 -9.72 17.90
C GLU A 113 -5.02 -8.53 16.98
N VAL A 114 -4.24 -8.71 15.92
CA VAL A 114 -3.82 -7.61 15.05
C VAL A 114 -3.87 -8.04 13.60
N GLU A 115 -4.47 -7.20 12.77
CA GLU A 115 -4.52 -7.34 11.32
C GLU A 115 -3.95 -6.09 10.65
N GLY A 116 -4.56 -4.91 10.85
CA GLY A 116 -4.06 -3.66 10.31
C GLY A 116 -3.73 -3.73 8.81
N THR A 117 -2.53 -3.27 8.45
CA THR A 117 -1.99 -3.38 7.09
C THR A 117 -1.12 -4.62 6.90
N ILE A 118 -1.15 -5.59 7.80
CA ILE A 118 -0.39 -6.84 7.66
C ILE A 118 -1.13 -7.75 6.68
N VAL A 119 -0.37 -8.59 5.96
CA VAL A 119 -0.97 -9.61 5.09
C VAL A 119 -1.46 -10.80 5.94
N LYS A 120 -2.56 -11.42 5.51
CA LYS A 120 -3.10 -12.63 6.09
C LYS A 120 -2.93 -13.78 5.11
N ILE A 121 -2.65 -14.96 5.64
CA ILE A 121 -2.54 -16.19 4.85
C ILE A 121 -3.71 -17.09 5.20
N ASP A 122 -4.44 -17.52 4.17
CA ASP A 122 -5.46 -18.53 4.26
C ASP A 122 -4.79 -19.92 4.25
N GLU A 123 -4.80 -20.60 5.39
CA GLU A 123 -4.17 -21.92 5.54
C GLU A 123 -4.85 -23.02 4.72
N GLU A 124 -6.13 -22.86 4.37
CA GLU A 124 -6.88 -23.89 3.63
C GLU A 124 -6.54 -23.86 2.13
N ILE A 125 -6.17 -22.67 1.63
CA ILE A 125 -5.84 -22.45 0.22
C ILE A 125 -4.32 -22.51 -0.01
N CYS A 126 -3.51 -22.18 1.01
CA CYS A 126 -2.06 -22.08 0.88
C CYS A 126 -1.39 -23.43 0.59
N SER A 127 -0.64 -23.50 -0.51
CA SER A 127 0.16 -24.67 -0.89
C SER A 127 1.54 -24.75 -0.22
N VAL A 128 1.90 -23.78 0.63
CA VAL A 128 3.20 -23.71 1.33
C VAL A 128 4.41 -23.76 0.37
N CYS A 129 4.26 -23.26 -0.87
CA CYS A 129 5.30 -23.34 -1.90
C CYS A 129 6.54 -22.44 -1.67
N GLY A 130 6.52 -21.55 -0.68
CA GLY A 130 7.67 -20.70 -0.33
C GLY A 130 7.91 -19.48 -1.23
N ILE A 131 7.11 -19.25 -2.28
CA ILE A 131 7.29 -18.09 -3.18
C ILE A 131 7.28 -16.78 -2.40
N CYS A 132 6.30 -16.58 -1.51
CA CYS A 132 6.15 -15.35 -0.75
C CYS A 132 7.35 -15.06 0.18
N LEU A 133 7.99 -16.08 0.74
CA LEU A 133 9.21 -15.96 1.56
C LEU A 133 10.35 -15.38 0.72
N SER A 134 10.61 -15.96 -0.46
CA SER A 134 11.68 -15.51 -1.37
C SER A 134 11.51 -14.08 -1.90
N LEU A 135 10.31 -13.51 -1.76
CA LEU A 135 9.99 -12.16 -2.19
C LEU A 135 10.10 -11.13 -1.06
N CYS A 136 10.10 -11.56 0.20
CA CYS A 136 10.09 -10.67 1.34
C CYS A 136 11.51 -10.21 1.67
N LYS A 137 11.82 -8.93 1.41
CA LYS A 137 13.12 -8.35 1.78
C LYS A 137 13.30 -8.14 3.29
N TYR A 138 12.20 -8.20 4.04
CA TYR A 138 12.16 -7.93 5.48
C TYR A 138 12.08 -9.21 6.32
N ASP A 139 12.18 -10.38 5.69
CA ASP A 139 12.08 -11.68 6.37
C ASP A 139 10.82 -11.86 7.25
N ALA A 140 9.74 -11.15 6.90
CA ALA A 140 8.49 -11.13 7.67
C ALA A 140 7.62 -12.38 7.44
N LEU A 141 8.11 -13.37 6.71
CA LEU A 141 7.40 -14.59 6.36
C LEU A 141 8.31 -15.79 6.62
N SER A 142 7.79 -16.81 7.27
CA SER A 142 8.49 -18.06 7.53
C SER A 142 7.54 -19.26 7.44
N ILE A 143 8.08 -20.46 7.33
CA ILE A 143 7.30 -21.69 7.45
C ILE A 143 7.36 -22.12 8.92
N ASP A 144 6.20 -22.29 9.53
CA ASP A 144 6.05 -22.94 10.82
C ASP A 144 6.06 -24.45 10.60
N GLU A 145 7.11 -25.10 11.13
CA GLU A 145 7.35 -26.55 11.08
C GLU A 145 7.12 -27.21 12.45
N SER A 146 6.45 -26.53 13.39
CA SER A 146 6.18 -27.07 14.73
C SER A 146 5.31 -28.34 14.69
N ASP A 147 4.41 -28.45 13.71
CA ASP A 147 3.63 -29.65 13.42
C ASP A 147 4.25 -30.39 12.23
N LYS A 148 4.66 -31.65 12.47
CA LYS A 148 5.30 -32.51 11.46
C LYS A 148 4.37 -32.88 10.32
N ASP A 149 3.06 -32.87 10.55
CA ASP A 149 2.06 -33.28 9.58
C ASP A 149 1.38 -32.07 8.91
N LYS A 150 1.59 -30.85 9.45
CA LYS A 150 0.99 -29.62 8.93
C LYS A 150 1.95 -28.44 8.94
N HIS A 151 2.60 -28.20 7.81
CA HIS A 151 3.32 -26.95 7.59
C HIS A 151 2.38 -25.82 7.22
N ARG A 152 2.69 -24.61 7.68
CA ARG A 152 1.96 -23.39 7.29
C ARG A 152 2.90 -22.22 7.18
N VAL A 153 2.56 -21.27 6.32
CA VAL A 153 3.29 -20.00 6.26
C VAL A 153 2.74 -19.08 7.34
N VAL A 154 3.63 -18.52 8.17
CA VAL A 154 3.30 -17.56 9.22
C VAL A 154 3.88 -16.19 8.87
N VAL A 155 3.20 -15.15 9.35
CA VAL A 155 3.57 -13.75 9.11
C VAL A 155 4.04 -13.12 10.41
N ASP A 156 5.25 -12.58 10.42
CA ASP A 156 5.72 -11.70 11.49
C ASP A 156 4.96 -10.37 11.41
N LYS A 157 4.12 -10.13 12.42
CA LYS A 157 3.22 -8.98 12.48
C LYS A 157 3.94 -7.66 12.78
N ILE A 158 5.18 -7.71 13.26
CA ILE A 158 6.00 -6.53 13.55
C ILE A 158 6.82 -6.17 12.30
N GLU A 159 7.43 -7.17 11.66
CA GLU A 159 8.31 -6.96 10.50
C GLU A 159 7.56 -6.78 9.19
N CYS A 160 6.30 -7.24 9.10
CA CYS A 160 5.51 -7.06 7.88
C CYS A 160 5.26 -5.57 7.58
N ARG A 161 5.83 -5.09 6.47
CA ARG A 161 5.68 -3.71 6.00
C ARG A 161 4.42 -3.47 5.17
N GLY A 162 3.61 -4.51 4.92
CA GLY A 162 2.35 -4.38 4.18
C GLY A 162 2.50 -3.95 2.71
N CYS A 163 3.67 -4.16 2.10
CA CYS A 163 3.95 -3.72 0.72
C CYS A 163 3.19 -4.53 -0.35
N GLY A 164 2.74 -5.74 0.02
CA GLY A 164 1.88 -6.63 -0.78
C GLY A 164 2.53 -7.26 -2.01
N LEU A 165 3.86 -7.35 -2.08
CA LEU A 165 4.55 -8.10 -3.13
C LEU A 165 4.16 -9.59 -3.13
N CYS A 166 4.06 -10.20 -1.93
CA CYS A 166 3.63 -11.58 -1.75
C CYS A 166 2.19 -11.80 -2.24
N LEU A 167 1.28 -10.86 -2.00
CA LEU A 167 -0.09 -10.88 -2.51
C LEU A 167 -0.09 -10.98 -4.04
N SER A 168 0.65 -10.09 -4.72
CA SER A 168 0.74 -10.08 -6.19
C SER A 168 1.43 -11.28 -6.83
N ALA A 169 1.98 -12.19 -6.02
CA ALA A 169 2.78 -13.31 -6.48
C ALA A 169 2.27 -14.67 -5.98
N CYS A 170 1.25 -14.69 -5.13
CA CYS A 170 0.67 -15.94 -4.65
C CYS A 170 -0.15 -16.57 -5.79
N PRO A 171 0.27 -17.71 -6.35
CA PRO A 171 -0.47 -18.33 -7.46
C PRO A 171 -1.81 -18.93 -7.01
N SER A 172 -1.94 -19.25 -5.72
CA SER A 172 -3.15 -19.82 -5.13
C SER A 172 -4.09 -18.74 -4.58
N GLU A 173 -3.71 -17.45 -4.66
CA GLU A 173 -4.47 -16.33 -4.06
C GLU A 173 -4.75 -16.47 -2.56
N ALA A 174 -3.96 -17.29 -1.85
CA ALA A 174 -4.10 -17.53 -0.42
C ALA A 174 -3.69 -16.33 0.46
N ILE A 175 -3.15 -15.25 -0.12
CA ILE A 175 -2.65 -14.09 0.63
C ILE A 175 -3.59 -12.91 0.42
N SER A 176 -4.12 -12.37 1.51
CA SER A 176 -5.01 -11.21 1.53
C SER A 176 -4.46 -10.11 2.44
N GLN A 177 -5.12 -8.95 2.42
CA GLN A 177 -4.84 -7.83 3.30
C GLN A 177 -6.18 -7.20 3.69
N LYS A 178 -6.23 -6.50 4.82
CA LYS A 178 -7.48 -5.92 5.31
C LYS A 178 -8.09 -4.95 4.29
N LYS A 179 -9.39 -5.09 4.05
CA LYS A 179 -10.18 -4.19 3.20
C LYS A 179 -10.22 -2.76 3.75
N GLY A 180 -10.36 -1.78 2.87
CA GLY A 180 -10.40 -0.35 3.18
C GLY A 180 -9.02 0.31 3.20
N CYS A 181 -7.97 -0.45 2.85
CA CYS A 181 -6.63 0.10 2.69
C CYS A 181 -6.34 0.53 1.24
N GLU A 182 -7.21 0.20 0.27
CA GLU A 182 -7.08 0.51 -1.18
C GLU A 182 -5.86 -0.11 -1.87
N ILE A 183 -5.55 -1.37 -1.56
CA ILE A 183 -4.28 -2.00 -1.95
C ILE A 183 -4.39 -3.46 -2.35
N THR A 184 -5.55 -4.08 -2.15
CA THR A 184 -5.76 -5.45 -2.61
C THR A 184 -6.01 -5.48 -4.12
N LEU A 185 -5.77 -6.63 -4.76
CA LEU A 185 -6.03 -6.79 -6.19
C LEU A 185 -7.50 -6.50 -6.55
N PRO A 186 -8.51 -7.01 -5.80
CA PRO A 186 -9.92 -6.70 -6.07
C PRO A 186 -10.25 -5.20 -5.92
N GLU A 187 -9.77 -4.55 -4.85
CA GLU A 187 -9.99 -3.11 -4.65
C GLU A 187 -9.35 -2.29 -5.78
N LEU A 188 -8.19 -2.72 -6.30
CA LEU A 188 -7.55 -2.07 -7.44
C LEU A 188 -8.32 -2.28 -8.74
N HIS A 189 -8.90 -3.46 -8.99
CA HIS A 189 -9.77 -3.71 -10.14
C HIS A 189 -11.03 -2.82 -10.07
N GLU A 190 -11.70 -2.78 -8.92
CA GLU A 190 -12.86 -1.91 -8.70
C GLU A 190 -12.49 -0.44 -8.97
N LYS A 191 -11.34 0.02 -8.45
CA LYS A 191 -10.87 1.41 -8.66
C LYS A 191 -10.55 1.72 -10.13
N VAL A 192 -9.99 0.77 -10.88
CA VAL A 192 -9.78 0.92 -12.33
C VAL A 192 -11.12 1.12 -13.03
N LYS A 193 -12.10 0.28 -12.73
CA LYS A 193 -13.43 0.33 -13.33
C LYS A 193 -14.16 1.63 -13.00
N GLU A 194 -14.15 2.06 -11.75
CA GLU A 194 -14.75 3.32 -11.31
C GLU A 194 -14.15 4.50 -12.09
N ILE A 195 -12.82 4.62 -12.10
CA ILE A 195 -12.11 5.70 -12.80
C ILE A 195 -12.44 5.74 -14.30
N LEU A 196 -12.47 4.58 -14.97
CA LEU A 196 -12.74 4.51 -16.41
C LEU A 196 -14.23 4.73 -16.74
N SER A 197 -15.13 4.47 -15.79
CA SER A 197 -16.55 4.79 -15.94
C SER A 197 -16.85 6.29 -15.81
N GLU A 198 -16.00 7.03 -15.07
CA GLU A 198 -16.11 8.46 -14.84
C GLU A 198 -15.45 9.29 -15.96
N GLY A 199 -16.16 9.37 -17.09
CA GLY A 199 -15.77 10.21 -18.23
C GLY A 199 -14.79 9.53 -19.19
N GLU A 200 -14.31 10.28 -20.18
CA GLU A 200 -13.44 9.75 -21.23
C GLU A 200 -11.97 9.66 -20.78
N LYS A 201 -11.69 8.77 -19.83
CA LYS A 201 -10.32 8.45 -19.40
C LYS A 201 -9.66 7.52 -20.42
N LYS A 202 -8.53 7.94 -20.98
CA LYS A 202 -7.74 7.19 -21.97
C LYS A 202 -6.59 6.41 -21.33
N LEU A 203 -6.15 6.79 -20.14
CA LEU A 203 -4.93 6.25 -19.52
C LEU A 203 -5.15 5.97 -18.04
N ILE A 204 -4.70 4.80 -17.58
CA ILE A 204 -4.54 4.50 -16.15
C ILE A 204 -3.06 4.57 -15.78
N VAL A 205 -2.77 5.30 -14.70
CA VAL A 205 -1.42 5.44 -14.14
C VAL A 205 -1.38 4.77 -12.77
N PHE A 206 -0.70 3.63 -12.64
CA PHE A 206 -0.38 3.04 -11.35
C PHE A 206 0.86 3.70 -10.76
N ALA A 207 0.68 4.47 -9.70
CA ALA A 207 1.71 5.28 -9.06
C ALA A 207 2.18 4.65 -7.75
N CYS A 208 3.46 4.29 -7.65
CA CYS A 208 4.07 3.83 -6.41
C CYS A 208 4.10 4.95 -5.35
N ASN A 209 3.50 4.69 -4.18
CA ASN A 209 3.37 5.64 -3.08
C ASN A 209 4.73 6.09 -2.49
N TRP A 210 5.77 5.25 -2.56
CA TRP A 210 7.08 5.54 -1.95
C TRP A 210 7.88 6.51 -2.82
N SER A 211 7.76 6.44 -4.14
CA SER A 211 8.43 7.34 -5.08
C SER A 211 7.70 8.66 -5.27
N LEU A 212 6.37 8.64 -5.32
CA LEU A 212 5.56 9.75 -5.84
C LEU A 212 4.95 10.64 -4.75
N PHE A 213 5.78 10.99 -3.77
CA PHE A 213 5.50 11.92 -2.67
C PHE A 213 4.53 13.10 -3.03
N PRO A 214 3.74 13.58 -2.04
CA PRO A 214 2.43 14.25 -2.00
C PRO A 214 1.62 14.53 -3.25
N GLY A 215 2.27 15.08 -4.27
CA GLY A 215 1.62 15.95 -5.25
C GLY A 215 0.56 15.22 -6.08
N MET A 216 0.63 13.89 -6.10
CA MET A 216 -0.28 13.01 -6.83
C MET A 216 -0.87 11.88 -5.99
N GLN A 217 -0.72 11.91 -4.66
CA GLN A 217 -1.30 10.90 -3.78
C GLN A 217 -2.84 10.93 -3.72
N LEU A 218 -3.48 11.88 -4.40
CA LEU A 218 -4.92 11.96 -4.53
C LEU A 218 -5.33 11.30 -5.84
N SER A 219 -5.58 9.99 -5.81
CA SER A 219 -6.26 9.28 -6.92
C SER A 219 -7.59 9.94 -7.30
N GLU A 220 -8.19 10.66 -6.34
CA GLU A 220 -9.48 11.36 -6.43
C GLU A 220 -9.35 12.89 -6.33
N SER A 221 -8.18 13.45 -6.66
CA SER A 221 -8.04 14.92 -6.63
C SER A 221 -9.08 15.57 -7.56
N PRO A 222 -9.74 16.67 -7.15
CA PRO A 222 -10.56 17.46 -8.07
C PRO A 222 -9.81 17.88 -9.35
N ALA A 223 -8.48 18.01 -9.26
CA ALA A 223 -7.61 18.30 -10.40
C ALA A 223 -7.54 17.15 -11.42
N LEU A 224 -7.77 15.89 -11.00
CA LEU A 224 -7.78 14.70 -11.86
C LEU A 224 -9.16 14.37 -12.44
N ILE A 225 -10.24 14.96 -11.93
CA ILE A 225 -11.60 14.71 -12.46
C ILE A 225 -11.66 15.08 -13.96
N LYS A 226 -11.03 16.17 -14.36
CA LYS A 226 -11.07 16.70 -15.73
C LYS A 226 -9.92 16.22 -16.63
N THR A 227 -9.05 15.32 -16.16
CA THR A 227 -7.93 14.83 -16.96
C THR A 227 -8.35 13.66 -17.84
N PRO A 228 -7.70 13.43 -19.00
CA PRO A 228 -7.92 12.25 -19.84
C PRO A 228 -7.23 10.99 -19.28
N TYR A 229 -6.83 11.00 -18.02
CA TYR A 229 -6.17 9.90 -17.34
C TYR A 229 -6.64 9.82 -15.89
N GLY A 230 -6.57 8.63 -15.30
CA GLY A 230 -6.72 8.42 -13.87
C GLY A 230 -5.42 7.95 -13.25
N VAL A 231 -5.22 8.29 -11.98
CA VAL A 231 -4.06 7.85 -11.20
C VAL A 231 -4.55 6.95 -10.09
N ILE A 232 -3.94 5.78 -9.95
CA ILE A 232 -4.19 4.84 -8.86
C ILE A 232 -2.90 4.74 -8.06
N VAL A 233 -2.93 5.24 -6.84
CA VAL A 233 -1.79 5.14 -5.92
C VAL A 233 -1.71 3.72 -5.39
N SER A 234 -0.79 2.94 -5.94
CA SER A 234 -0.41 1.65 -5.38
C SER A 234 0.76 1.85 -4.43
N MET A 235 0.81 1.06 -3.39
CA MET A 235 1.88 1.09 -2.41
C MET A 235 3.21 0.76 -3.08
N CYS A 236 3.29 -0.35 -3.80
CA CYS A 236 4.49 -0.68 -4.55
C CYS A 236 4.13 -0.87 -6.02
N SER A 237 4.99 -0.39 -6.93
CA SER A 237 4.87 -0.74 -8.35
C SER A 237 4.91 -2.26 -8.57
N GLY A 238 5.59 -3.00 -7.69
CA GLY A 238 5.64 -4.45 -7.72
C GLY A 238 4.30 -5.13 -7.47
N ARG A 239 3.28 -4.42 -6.94
CA ARG A 239 1.91 -4.93 -6.84
C ARG A 239 1.14 -4.90 -8.15
N VAL A 240 1.62 -4.16 -9.16
CA VAL A 240 0.99 -4.13 -10.48
C VAL A 240 1.26 -5.47 -11.17
N ALA A 241 0.36 -6.42 -10.95
CA ALA A 241 0.33 -7.70 -11.62
C ALA A 241 -0.04 -7.51 -13.11
N PRO A 242 0.36 -8.42 -14.01
CA PRO A 242 -0.04 -8.36 -15.41
C PRO A 242 -1.56 -8.31 -15.59
N GLU A 243 -2.30 -8.99 -14.72
CA GLU A 243 -3.77 -9.03 -14.73
C GLU A 243 -4.41 -7.65 -14.56
N LEU A 244 -3.89 -6.80 -13.67
CA LEU A 244 -4.35 -5.41 -13.50
C LEU A 244 -4.21 -4.58 -14.79
N VAL A 245 -3.13 -4.80 -15.52
CA VAL A 245 -2.88 -4.09 -16.79
C VAL A 245 -3.85 -4.55 -17.86
N LEU A 246 -4.11 -5.86 -17.93
CA LEU A 246 -5.09 -6.44 -18.86
C LEU A 246 -6.51 -6.01 -18.53
N ASN A 247 -6.89 -6.02 -17.25
CA ASN A 247 -8.18 -5.54 -16.78
C ASN A 247 -8.40 -4.06 -17.15
N ALA A 248 -7.39 -3.20 -16.99
CA ALA A 248 -7.51 -1.81 -17.43
C ALA A 248 -7.78 -1.67 -18.95
N PHE A 249 -7.21 -2.54 -19.79
CA PHE A 249 -7.52 -2.56 -21.22
C PHE A 249 -8.92 -3.08 -21.52
N GLU A 250 -9.37 -4.11 -20.80
CA GLU A 250 -10.73 -4.66 -20.91
C GLU A 250 -11.80 -3.61 -20.57
N GLU A 251 -11.55 -2.83 -19.53
CA GLU A 251 -12.40 -1.70 -19.10
C GLU A 251 -12.28 -0.47 -20.03
N GLY A 252 -11.42 -0.52 -21.06
CA GLY A 252 -11.39 0.47 -22.15
C GLY A 252 -10.24 1.48 -22.12
N ALA A 253 -9.25 1.34 -21.23
CA ALA A 253 -8.07 2.19 -21.27
C ALA A 253 -7.31 2.02 -22.59
N TRP A 254 -6.82 3.11 -23.16
CA TRP A 254 -5.98 3.09 -24.37
C TRP A 254 -4.54 2.71 -24.02
N GLY A 255 -4.12 3.05 -22.80
CA GLY A 255 -2.78 2.80 -22.30
C GLY A 255 -2.76 2.63 -20.78
N VAL A 256 -1.71 1.97 -20.30
CA VAL A 256 -1.40 1.83 -18.87
C VAL A 256 0.04 2.28 -18.63
N MET A 257 0.21 3.20 -17.68
CA MET A 257 1.51 3.59 -17.17
C MET A 257 1.71 3.00 -15.78
N VAL A 258 2.89 2.44 -15.52
CA VAL A 258 3.34 2.11 -14.17
C VAL A 258 4.49 3.01 -13.81
N ALA A 259 4.34 3.75 -12.71
CA ALA A 259 5.31 4.69 -12.20
C ALA A 259 5.88 4.14 -10.88
N GLY A 260 7.20 3.95 -10.82
CA GLY A 260 7.88 3.32 -9.68
C GLY A 260 9.13 4.04 -9.23
N CYS A 261 9.68 3.60 -8.09
CA CYS A 261 11.00 4.01 -7.64
C CYS A 261 12.09 3.55 -8.65
N PRO A 262 13.11 4.36 -8.91
CA PRO A 262 14.24 3.96 -9.75
C PRO A 262 14.91 2.68 -9.23
N PRO A 263 15.58 1.92 -10.12
CA PRO A 263 16.54 0.89 -9.69
C PRO A 263 17.46 1.43 -8.60
N GLU A 264 17.83 0.57 -7.65
CA GLU A 264 18.70 0.89 -6.50
C GLU A 264 18.08 1.80 -5.42
N GLU A 265 17.07 2.62 -5.74
CA GLU A 265 16.35 3.45 -4.78
C GLU A 265 15.13 2.74 -4.14
N CYS A 266 14.67 1.62 -4.70
CA CYS A 266 13.49 0.93 -4.20
C CYS A 266 13.76 0.14 -2.92
N ASP A 267 13.02 0.46 -1.86
CA ASP A 267 13.16 -0.23 -0.59
C ASP A 267 12.68 -1.70 -0.64
N HIS A 268 11.79 -2.05 -1.57
CA HIS A 268 11.11 -3.36 -1.62
C HIS A 268 11.61 -4.30 -2.73
N ASP A 269 12.49 -3.85 -3.62
CA ASP A 269 12.85 -4.52 -4.89
C ASP A 269 11.66 -4.83 -5.82
N GLY A 270 10.50 -4.20 -5.57
CA GLY A 270 9.29 -4.38 -6.36
C GLY A 270 9.41 -3.84 -7.78
N ASN A 271 10.17 -2.75 -7.96
CA ASN A 271 10.44 -2.15 -9.26
C ASN A 271 11.11 -3.12 -10.25
N TYR A 272 12.06 -3.94 -9.80
CA TYR A 272 12.72 -4.95 -10.64
C TYR A 272 11.72 -6.02 -11.09
N LYS A 273 10.80 -6.41 -10.20
CA LYS A 273 9.74 -7.37 -10.53
C LYS A 273 8.78 -6.78 -11.57
N THR A 274 8.34 -5.54 -11.37
CA THR A 274 7.51 -4.80 -12.34
C THR A 274 8.19 -4.72 -13.70
N LYS A 275 9.47 -4.35 -13.75
CA LYS A 275 10.24 -4.26 -15.00
C LYS A 275 10.21 -5.58 -15.78
N ARG A 276 10.47 -6.70 -15.10
CA ARG A 276 10.44 -8.03 -15.72
C ARG A 276 9.03 -8.40 -16.20
N ARG A 277 8.01 -8.20 -15.35
CA ARG A 277 6.59 -8.48 -15.66
C ARG A 277 6.11 -7.70 -16.88
N LEU A 278 6.34 -6.38 -16.92
CA LEU A 278 5.89 -5.53 -18.02
C LEU A 278 6.65 -5.82 -19.32
N LEU A 279 7.94 -6.18 -19.24
CA LEU A 279 8.70 -6.59 -20.42
C LEU A 279 8.12 -7.88 -21.04
N LEU A 280 7.79 -8.87 -20.21
CA LEU A 280 7.14 -10.10 -20.67
C LEU A 280 5.72 -9.83 -21.19
N LEU A 281 4.94 -9.01 -20.49
CA LEU A 281 3.59 -8.63 -20.89
C LEU A 281 3.56 -7.94 -22.26
N LYS A 282 4.57 -7.10 -22.57
CA LYS A 282 4.69 -6.52 -23.92
C LYS A 282 4.83 -7.56 -25.02
N ASN A 283 5.46 -8.71 -24.76
CA ASN A 283 5.50 -9.79 -25.74
C ASN A 283 4.13 -10.47 -25.88
N VAL A 284 3.42 -10.69 -24.77
CA VAL A 284 2.04 -11.20 -24.79
C VAL A 284 1.11 -10.28 -25.59
N LEU A 285 1.20 -8.96 -25.39
CA LEU A 285 0.39 -8.00 -26.14
C LEU A 285 0.59 -8.10 -27.65
N LYS A 286 1.84 -8.32 -28.11
CA LYS A 286 2.11 -8.49 -29.55
C LYS A 286 1.38 -9.70 -30.12
N GLU A 287 1.38 -10.82 -29.41
CA GLU A 287 0.65 -12.04 -29.80
C GLU A 287 -0.87 -11.81 -29.83
N LEU A 288 -1.38 -10.96 -28.93
CA LEU A 288 -2.79 -10.53 -28.91
C LEU A 288 -3.12 -9.45 -29.95
N ASN A 289 -2.17 -9.09 -30.84
CA ASN A 289 -2.30 -7.98 -31.79
C ASN A 289 -2.60 -6.62 -31.14
N ILE A 290 -2.21 -6.45 -29.87
CA ILE A 290 -2.28 -5.19 -29.14
C ILE A 290 -0.92 -4.50 -29.22
N ASN A 291 -0.90 -3.23 -29.60
CA ASN A 291 0.35 -2.48 -29.69
C ASN A 291 1.07 -2.43 -28.32
N PRO A 292 2.30 -2.98 -28.19
CA PRO A 292 3.02 -3.06 -26.92
C PRO A 292 3.43 -1.69 -26.36
N ASN A 293 3.40 -0.64 -27.18
CA ASN A 293 3.65 0.74 -26.72
C ASN A 293 2.49 1.32 -25.91
N ARG A 294 1.37 0.59 -25.76
CA ARG A 294 0.28 0.91 -24.83
C ARG A 294 0.63 0.66 -23.37
N ILE A 295 1.77 0.04 -23.08
CA ILE A 295 2.31 -0.08 -21.72
C ILE A 295 3.58 0.76 -21.59
N ARG A 296 3.62 1.63 -20.58
CA ARG A 296 4.80 2.43 -20.24
C ARG A 296 5.22 2.21 -18.79
N LEU A 297 6.53 2.08 -18.56
CA LEU A 297 7.14 2.01 -17.25
C LEU A 297 8.08 3.20 -17.11
N GLU A 298 7.88 4.00 -16.08
CA GLU A 298 8.68 5.20 -15.81
C GLU A 298 9.17 5.20 -14.37
N TRP A 299 10.35 5.79 -14.16
CA TRP A 299 11.02 5.84 -12.87
C TRP A 299 11.06 7.27 -12.35
N PHE A 300 10.68 7.43 -11.09
CA PHE A 300 10.62 8.74 -10.43
C PHE A 300 11.18 8.65 -9.03
N SER A 301 12.16 9.50 -8.72
CA SER A 301 12.63 9.69 -7.36
C SER A 301 11.66 10.57 -6.57
N THR A 302 11.80 10.56 -5.25
CA THR A 302 11.03 11.39 -4.33
C THR A 302 11.07 12.87 -4.74
N GLY A 303 9.90 13.50 -4.90
CA GLY A 303 9.77 14.93 -5.23
C GLY A 303 9.76 15.25 -6.74
N GLU A 304 9.91 14.27 -7.63
CA GLU A 304 9.90 14.50 -9.09
C GLU A 304 8.47 14.62 -9.70
N SER A 305 7.50 15.20 -8.99
CA SER A 305 6.09 15.26 -9.44
C SER A 305 5.90 15.95 -10.81
N ALA A 306 6.63 17.03 -11.07
CA ALA A 306 6.61 17.73 -12.36
C ALA A 306 7.14 16.89 -13.54
N LYS A 307 8.01 15.90 -13.26
CA LYS A 307 8.50 14.95 -14.27
C LYS A 307 7.41 13.93 -14.60
N LEU A 308 6.63 13.50 -13.61
CA LEU A 308 5.50 12.60 -13.83
C LEU A 308 4.42 13.23 -14.72
N SER A 309 3.99 14.47 -14.44
CA SER A 309 3.01 15.16 -15.30
C SER A 309 3.47 15.22 -16.76
N ARG A 310 4.73 15.59 -17.01
CA ARG A 310 5.30 15.60 -18.36
C ARG A 310 5.34 14.21 -19.01
N ALA A 311 5.67 13.17 -18.24
CA ALA A 311 5.68 11.80 -18.74
C ALA A 311 4.28 11.32 -19.13
N ILE A 312 3.26 11.67 -18.33
CA ILE A 312 1.85 11.39 -18.62
C ILE A 312 1.42 12.12 -19.90
N ASP A 313 1.68 13.43 -20.01
CA ASP A 313 1.31 14.22 -21.19
C ASP A 313 1.95 13.68 -22.48
N ASN A 314 3.23 13.32 -22.40
CA ASN A 314 3.93 12.71 -23.53
C ASN A 314 3.34 11.35 -23.89
N PHE A 315 2.95 10.56 -22.89
CA PHE A 315 2.34 9.26 -23.16
C PHE A 315 0.96 9.39 -23.80
N LEU A 316 0.14 10.31 -23.31
CA LEU A 316 -1.16 10.62 -23.93
C LEU A 316 -0.99 10.99 -25.40
N LYS A 317 -0.05 11.88 -25.74
CA LYS A 317 0.24 12.24 -27.14
C LYS A 317 0.62 11.03 -28.00
N ASP A 318 1.34 10.07 -27.44
CA ASP A 318 1.66 8.84 -28.16
C ASP A 318 0.45 7.92 -28.30
N LEU A 319 -0.41 7.84 -27.28
CA LEU A 319 -1.67 7.10 -27.32
C LEU A 319 -2.65 7.67 -28.34
N GLU A 320 -2.72 9.00 -28.51
CA GLU A 320 -3.57 9.64 -29.54
C GLU A 320 -3.17 9.19 -30.96
N LYS A 321 -1.87 9.01 -31.21
CA LYS A 321 -1.39 8.51 -32.51
C LYS A 321 -1.76 7.05 -32.74
N ILE A 322 -1.87 6.25 -31.67
CA ILE A 322 -2.22 4.82 -31.73
C ILE A 322 -3.76 4.64 -31.79
N GLY A 323 -4.52 5.53 -31.15
CA GLY A 323 -5.97 5.46 -31.04
C GLY A 323 -6.47 4.46 -29.97
N PRO A 324 -7.80 4.32 -29.82
CA PRO A 324 -8.40 3.36 -28.87
C PRO A 324 -7.99 1.92 -29.16
N ILE A 325 -8.04 1.07 -28.14
CA ILE A 325 -8.01 -0.38 -28.37
C ILE A 325 -9.34 -0.74 -29.00
N ASN A 326 -9.32 -1.22 -30.25
CA ASN A 326 -10.51 -1.83 -30.83
C ASN A 326 -10.81 -3.05 -29.97
N LYS A 327 -11.88 -3.01 -29.16
CA LYS A 327 -12.39 -4.20 -28.48
C LYS A 327 -12.47 -5.28 -29.56
N MET A 328 -11.86 -6.44 -29.30
CA MET A 328 -12.08 -7.63 -30.12
C MET A 328 -13.56 -7.65 -30.45
N GLU A 329 -13.90 -7.63 -31.74
CA GLU A 329 -15.30 -7.56 -32.17
C GLU A 329 -16.11 -8.61 -31.40
N GLU A 330 -16.96 -8.17 -30.46
CA GLU A 330 -17.98 -8.98 -29.78
C GLU A 330 -18.98 -9.60 -30.78
N LYS A 331 -18.78 -9.42 -32.10
CA LYS A 331 -19.68 -9.83 -33.18
C LYS A 331 -19.46 -11.23 -33.76
N LYS A 332 -18.62 -12.10 -33.20
CA LYS A 332 -18.41 -13.46 -33.75
C LYS A 332 -18.95 -14.63 -32.94
N LEU A 333 -19.53 -14.42 -31.75
CA LEU A 333 -20.24 -15.50 -31.04
C LEU A 333 -21.77 -15.43 -31.16
N GLU A 334 -22.37 -14.26 -31.42
CA GLU A 334 -23.82 -14.15 -31.64
C GLU A 334 -24.26 -14.49 -33.08
N ALA A 335 -23.32 -14.75 -33.99
CA ALA A 335 -23.62 -15.13 -35.38
C ALA A 335 -23.50 -16.65 -35.65
N LYS A 336 -23.37 -17.48 -34.60
CA LYS A 336 -23.23 -18.94 -34.73
C LYS A 336 -23.99 -19.77 -33.68
N ILE A 337 -25.05 -19.21 -33.07
CA ILE A 337 -26.05 -20.01 -32.33
C ILE A 337 -27.40 -19.86 -33.02
#